data_AF-A0A6V7SNF0-F1
#
_entry.id   AF-A0A6V7SNF0-F1
#
_cell.length_a   1.000
_cell.length_b   1.000
_cell.length_c   1.000
_cell.angle_alpha   90.00
_cell.angle_beta   90.00
_cell.angle_gamma   90.00
#
_symmetry.space_group_name_H-M   'P 1'
#
loop_
_entity.id
_entity.type
_entity.pdbx_description
1 polymer ?
#
loop_
_entity_poly.entity_id
_entity_poly.type
_entity_poly.pdbx_seq_one_letter_code
_entity_poly.pdbx_strand_id
1 'polypeptide(L)'
;MNKTYIKVALTLLSIAGYMQSVIFASETATNCCTQNAAFRHRIPKIIEQYKNEINEDKDEVSAAFHYMRKFVDLLERLSQVDVHDYSVYSTENEHIIYNKKIGNMDIGRLDITIPSASKYPEVYRQYWDFKYEKHPDEKIIQGNVVRLYCKNYVVFEKHNPDPNYTPLKKVYALGARHWNTEGTVILSPSRILNYDGEINKNTELKEVYENQKPIELDIGPEEALVKLGDNLSGFVIKQGDDDQVHVTYINAIYDAGNSTETAKNIKQRDHEYKKILKLAQHIISNECQCSK
;
A
#
# COMPACT_ATOMS: atom_id res chain seq x y z
N MET A 1 -1.03 -36.71 15.75
CA MET A 1 -1.37 -35.26 15.63
C MET A 1 -1.19 -34.85 14.17
N ASN A 2 -2.28 -34.46 13.49
CA ASN A 2 -2.24 -34.15 12.07
C ASN A 2 -1.52 -32.80 11.84
N LYS A 3 -0.37 -32.82 11.14
CA LYS A 3 0.48 -31.63 10.91
C LYS A 3 -0.28 -30.49 10.22
N THR A 4 -1.28 -30.81 9.41
CA THR A 4 -2.12 -29.83 8.71
C THR A 4 -3.06 -29.10 9.68
N TYR A 5 -3.62 -29.81 10.66
CA TYR A 5 -4.52 -29.22 11.67
C TYR A 5 -3.78 -28.24 12.58
N ILE A 6 -2.54 -28.55 12.94
CA ILE A 6 -1.69 -27.67 13.76
C ILE A 6 -1.38 -26.36 13.01
N LYS A 7 -1.06 -26.43 11.71
CA LYS A 7 -0.81 -25.25 10.88
C LYS A 7 -2.05 -24.36 10.78
N VAL A 8 -3.22 -24.94 10.48
CA VAL A 8 -4.48 -24.19 10.39
C VAL A 8 -4.86 -23.55 11.72
N ALA A 9 -4.71 -24.28 12.83
CA ALA A 9 -4.98 -23.75 14.17
C ALA A 9 -4.05 -22.59 14.56
N LEU A 10 -2.75 -22.69 14.25
CA LEU A 10 -1.77 -21.61 14.48
C LEU A 10 -2.08 -20.37 13.63
N THR A 11 -2.46 -20.55 12.36
CA THR A 11 -2.88 -19.43 11.50
C THR A 11 -4.13 -18.74 12.04
N LEU A 12 -5.14 -19.51 12.47
CA LEU A 12 -6.36 -18.95 13.08
C LEU A 12 -6.08 -18.23 14.41
N LEU A 13 -5.17 -18.76 15.24
CA LEU A 13 -4.71 -18.11 16.47
C LEU A 13 -3.94 -16.81 16.20
N SER A 14 -3.16 -16.74 15.13
CA SER A 14 -2.47 -15.50 14.72
C SER A 14 -3.46 -14.43 14.24
N ILE A 15 -4.54 -14.82 13.55
CA ILE A 15 -5.59 -13.91 13.09
C ILE A 15 -6.46 -13.45 14.27
N ALA A 16 -6.84 -14.36 15.18
CA ALA A 16 -7.59 -14.03 16.39
C ALA A 16 -6.78 -13.13 17.33
N GLY A 17 -5.49 -13.41 17.51
CA GLY A 17 -4.55 -12.56 18.23
C GLY A 17 -4.38 -11.19 17.57
N TYR A 18 -4.38 -11.10 16.23
CA TYR A 18 -4.36 -9.83 15.51
C TYR A 18 -5.66 -9.03 15.74
N MET A 19 -6.83 -9.66 15.62
CA MET A 19 -8.12 -9.02 15.92
C MET A 19 -8.23 -8.59 17.39
N GLN A 20 -7.76 -9.40 18.33
CA GLN A 20 -7.73 -9.07 19.75
C GLN A 20 -6.66 -8.03 20.08
N SER A 21 -5.51 -7.99 19.42
CA SER A 21 -4.50 -6.93 19.61
C SER A 21 -4.99 -5.57 19.09
N VAL A 22 -5.82 -5.56 18.04
CA VAL A 22 -6.52 -4.36 17.56
C VAL A 22 -7.55 -3.85 18.58
N ILE A 23 -8.14 -4.75 19.38
CA ILE A 23 -9.08 -4.42 20.47
C ILE A 23 -8.34 -4.09 21.79
N PHE A 24 -7.30 -4.84 22.19
CA PHE A 24 -6.54 -4.65 23.43
C PHE A 24 -5.56 -3.47 23.39
N ALA A 25 -4.97 -3.15 22.23
CA ALA A 25 -4.21 -1.91 22.08
C ALA A 25 -5.09 -0.66 22.23
N SER A 26 -6.43 -0.80 22.26
CA SER A 26 -7.35 0.27 22.60
C SER A 26 -7.58 0.44 24.11
N GLU A 27 -7.28 -0.58 24.93
CA GLU A 27 -7.60 -0.59 26.37
C GLU A 27 -6.38 -0.44 27.30
N THR A 28 -5.15 -0.80 26.88
CA THR A 28 -3.97 -0.68 27.77
C THR A 28 -2.91 0.26 27.21
N ALA A 29 -3.12 1.56 27.38
CA ALA A 29 -2.04 2.56 27.41
C ALA A 29 -2.49 3.74 28.26
N THR A 30 -2.54 3.53 29.57
CA THR A 30 -2.75 4.58 30.55
C THR A 30 -1.41 5.23 30.88
N ASN A 31 -1.36 6.55 30.68
CA ASN A 31 -0.36 7.52 31.15
C ASN A 31 1.04 7.51 30.51
N CYS A 32 1.28 8.43 29.57
CA CYS A 32 1.87 9.73 29.90
C CYS A 32 1.72 10.71 28.71
N CYS A 33 1.31 11.95 29.00
CA CYS A 33 1.32 13.13 28.14
C CYS A 33 0.37 13.19 26.92
N THR A 34 -0.47 14.24 26.95
CA THR A 34 -1.52 14.66 26.04
C THR A 34 -1.09 14.88 24.58
N GLN A 35 -1.11 13.83 23.76
CA GLN A 35 -1.35 13.89 22.29
C GLN A 35 -2.25 12.76 21.76
N ASN A 36 -2.65 11.81 22.59
CA ASN A 36 -3.40 10.61 22.19
C ASN A 36 -4.91 10.82 21.94
N ALA A 37 -5.45 12.02 22.16
CA ALA A 37 -6.86 12.30 21.91
C ALA A 37 -7.24 12.16 20.42
N ALA A 38 -6.35 12.57 19.51
CA ALA A 38 -6.60 12.51 18.07
C ALA A 38 -6.68 11.07 17.50
N PHE A 39 -6.06 10.10 18.18
CA PHE A 39 -6.05 8.70 17.76
C PHE A 39 -7.40 8.01 17.93
N ARG A 40 -8.08 8.24 19.06
CA ARG A 40 -9.41 7.65 19.34
C ARG A 40 -10.49 8.24 18.44
N HIS A 41 -10.37 9.50 18.02
CA HIS A 41 -11.36 10.15 17.16
C HIS A 41 -11.29 9.75 15.68
N ARG A 42 -10.16 9.21 15.18
CA ARG A 42 -9.99 8.87 13.75
C ARG A 42 -10.49 7.49 13.32
N ILE A 43 -10.45 6.49 14.20
CA ILE A 43 -10.92 5.12 13.90
C ILE A 43 -12.45 5.08 13.68
N PRO A 44 -13.28 5.67 14.55
CA PRO A 44 -14.73 5.70 14.34
C PRO A 44 -15.09 6.34 13.01
N LYS A 45 -14.37 7.40 12.61
CA LYS A 45 -14.67 8.17 11.39
C LYS A 45 -14.47 7.38 10.10
N ILE A 46 -13.45 6.51 9.99
CA ILE A 46 -13.27 5.67 8.77
C ILE A 46 -14.40 4.64 8.68
N ILE A 47 -14.68 3.95 9.79
CA ILE A 47 -15.71 2.90 9.85
C ILE A 47 -17.09 3.51 9.58
N GLU A 48 -17.38 4.68 10.13
CA GLU A 48 -18.61 5.42 9.89
C GLU A 48 -18.73 5.85 8.43
N GLN A 49 -17.65 6.40 7.87
CA GLN A 49 -17.62 6.88 6.48
C GLN A 49 -17.85 5.77 5.46
N TYR A 50 -17.34 4.56 5.73
CA TYR A 50 -17.40 3.42 4.80
C TYR A 50 -18.26 2.28 5.33
N LYS A 51 -19.28 2.61 6.12
CA LYS A 51 -20.12 1.63 6.80
C LYS A 51 -20.81 0.66 5.84
N ASN A 52 -21.11 1.09 4.62
CA ASN A 52 -21.83 0.28 3.64
C ASN A 52 -20.90 -0.69 2.89
N GLU A 53 -19.60 -0.40 2.88
CA GLU A 53 -18.55 -1.13 2.20
C GLU A 53 -17.86 -2.16 3.13
N ILE A 54 -18.18 -2.14 4.44
CA ILE A 54 -17.62 -3.08 5.40
C ILE A 54 -18.00 -4.51 5.02
N ASN A 55 -17.00 -5.39 4.99
CA ASN A 55 -17.20 -6.82 4.92
C ASN A 55 -16.52 -7.54 6.09
N GLU A 56 -17.30 -8.36 6.78
CA GLU A 56 -16.87 -9.11 7.97
C GLU A 56 -16.80 -10.62 7.71
N ASP A 57 -17.02 -11.06 6.46
CA ASP A 57 -16.84 -12.47 6.09
C ASP A 57 -15.39 -12.91 6.35
N LYS A 58 -15.23 -13.82 7.30
CA LYS A 58 -13.91 -14.23 7.79
C LYS A 58 -13.10 -14.96 6.74
N ASP A 59 -13.75 -15.72 5.87
CA ASP A 59 -13.09 -16.49 4.83
C ASP A 59 -12.55 -15.55 3.75
N GLU A 60 -13.36 -14.60 3.30
CA GLU A 60 -12.95 -13.56 2.35
C GLU A 60 -11.83 -12.68 2.94
N VAL A 61 -11.97 -12.22 4.19
CA VAL A 61 -10.94 -11.45 4.89
C VAL A 61 -9.62 -12.22 4.94
N SER A 62 -9.68 -13.52 5.27
CA SER A 62 -8.50 -14.38 5.32
C SER A 62 -7.85 -14.52 3.95
N ALA A 63 -8.64 -14.79 2.90
CA ALA A 63 -8.15 -14.91 1.53
C ALA A 63 -7.50 -13.61 1.03
N ALA A 64 -8.15 -12.47 1.27
CA ALA A 64 -7.61 -11.15 0.94
C ALA A 64 -6.28 -10.89 1.67
N PHE A 65 -6.22 -11.18 2.98
CA PHE A 65 -5.00 -11.01 3.77
C PHE A 65 -3.85 -11.87 3.25
N HIS A 66 -4.09 -13.17 2.99
CA HIS A 66 -3.07 -14.08 2.48
C HIS A 66 -2.55 -13.62 1.11
N TYR A 67 -3.43 -13.11 0.26
CA TYR A 67 -3.05 -12.58 -1.04
C TYR A 67 -2.21 -11.30 -0.89
N MET A 68 -2.67 -10.30 -0.13
CA MET A 68 -1.95 -9.03 0.08
C MET A 68 -0.59 -9.22 0.74
N ARG A 69 -0.48 -10.16 1.69
CA ARG A 69 0.75 -10.38 2.45
C ARG A 69 1.94 -10.65 1.54
N LYS A 70 1.75 -11.44 0.48
CA LYS A 70 2.83 -11.77 -0.46
C LYS A 70 3.38 -10.55 -1.19
N PHE A 71 2.55 -9.55 -1.48
CA PHE A 71 3.02 -8.30 -2.12
C PHE A 71 3.70 -7.37 -1.16
N VAL A 72 3.21 -7.32 0.09
CA VAL A 72 3.89 -6.61 1.16
C VAL A 72 5.30 -7.15 1.31
N ASP A 73 5.44 -8.48 1.38
CA ASP A 73 6.75 -9.15 1.46
C ASP A 73 7.61 -8.87 0.21
N LEU A 74 7.02 -8.89 -1.00
CA LEU A 74 7.74 -8.57 -2.22
C LEU A 74 8.22 -7.11 -2.27
N LEU A 75 7.36 -6.14 -1.92
CA LEU A 75 7.71 -4.71 -1.84
C LEU A 75 8.83 -4.46 -0.83
N GLU A 76 8.73 -5.09 0.34
CA GLU A 76 9.77 -5.01 1.37
C GLU A 76 11.11 -5.52 0.85
N ARG A 77 11.13 -6.69 0.22
CA ARG A 77 12.36 -7.25 -0.36
C ARG A 77 12.90 -6.42 -1.52
N LEU A 78 12.04 -5.85 -2.36
CA LEU A 78 12.44 -4.94 -3.44
C LEU A 78 13.08 -3.65 -2.88
N SER A 79 12.60 -3.13 -1.75
CA SER A 79 13.17 -1.93 -1.13
C SER A 79 14.60 -2.13 -0.59
N GLN A 80 14.96 -3.39 -0.32
CA GLN A 80 16.29 -3.78 0.17
C GLN A 80 17.29 -4.02 -0.97
N VAL A 81 16.85 -4.07 -2.22
CA VAL A 81 17.74 -4.20 -3.39
C VAL A 81 18.56 -2.92 -3.51
N ASP A 82 19.87 -3.07 -3.74
CA ASP A 82 20.75 -1.93 -3.95
C ASP A 82 20.48 -1.27 -5.31
N VAL A 83 20.71 0.04 -5.41
CA VAL A 83 20.44 0.82 -6.63
C VAL A 83 21.63 0.89 -7.60
N HIS A 84 22.74 0.17 -7.35
CA HIS A 84 23.96 0.26 -8.16
C HIS A 84 23.77 -0.01 -9.65
N ASP A 85 22.78 -0.84 -10.01
CA ASP A 85 22.47 -1.21 -11.40
C ASP A 85 21.20 -0.53 -11.93
N TYR A 86 20.67 0.42 -11.16
CA TYR A 86 19.63 1.33 -11.61
C TYR A 86 20.28 2.51 -12.34
N SER A 87 19.58 3.01 -13.36
CA SER A 87 19.90 4.29 -13.96
C SER A 87 19.25 5.42 -13.17
N VAL A 88 19.85 6.61 -13.22
CA VAL A 88 19.21 7.83 -12.72
C VAL A 88 18.23 8.30 -13.80
N TYR A 89 16.93 8.27 -13.49
CA TYR A 89 15.87 8.72 -14.38
C TYR A 89 15.72 10.24 -14.35
N SER A 90 15.64 10.81 -13.15
CA SER A 90 15.52 12.24 -12.93
C SER A 90 15.99 12.63 -11.53
N THR A 91 16.18 13.93 -11.34
CA THR A 91 16.42 14.54 -10.03
C THR A 91 15.37 15.63 -9.84
N GLU A 92 14.53 15.47 -8.83
CA GLU A 92 13.40 16.35 -8.53
C GLU A 92 13.51 16.82 -7.09
N ASN A 93 13.70 18.13 -6.86
CA ASN A 93 13.90 18.70 -5.53
C ASN A 93 15.01 18.00 -4.72
N GLU A 94 16.17 17.75 -5.35
CA GLU A 94 17.32 17.05 -4.75
C GLU A 94 17.09 15.55 -4.44
N HIS A 95 15.90 15.02 -4.74
CA HIS A 95 15.62 13.59 -4.65
C HIS A 95 15.90 12.89 -5.97
N ILE A 96 16.61 11.77 -5.91
CA ILE A 96 16.95 10.97 -7.08
C ILE A 96 15.82 9.96 -7.32
N ILE A 97 15.32 9.94 -8.55
CA ILE A 97 14.41 8.91 -9.04
C ILE A 97 15.25 7.95 -9.87
N TYR A 98 15.24 6.69 -9.46
CA TYR A 98 15.95 5.58 -10.10
C TYR A 98 14.99 4.82 -11.00
N ASN A 99 15.52 4.29 -12.10
CA ASN A 99 14.79 3.35 -12.95
C ASN A 99 15.66 2.16 -13.36
N LYS A 100 15.03 1.00 -13.51
CA LYS A 100 15.68 -0.21 -14.01
C LYS A 100 14.71 -0.99 -14.88
N LYS A 101 15.17 -1.39 -16.07
CA LYS A 101 14.38 -2.19 -16.99
C LYS A 101 14.90 -3.63 -17.02
N ILE A 102 14.03 -4.60 -16.75
CA ILE A 102 14.34 -6.04 -16.77
C ILE A 102 13.28 -6.74 -17.62
N GLY A 103 13.65 -7.11 -18.86
CA GLY A 103 12.69 -7.63 -19.82
C GLY A 103 11.54 -6.64 -20.07
N ASN A 104 10.30 -7.09 -19.78
CA ASN A 104 9.09 -6.28 -19.91
C ASN A 104 8.75 -5.48 -18.65
N MET A 105 9.56 -5.52 -17.60
CA MET A 105 9.34 -4.78 -16.36
C MET A 105 10.15 -3.49 -16.36
N ASP A 106 9.49 -2.36 -16.10
CA ASP A 106 10.11 -1.06 -15.80
C ASP A 106 9.89 -0.74 -14.31
N ILE A 107 10.96 -0.84 -13.53
CA ILE A 107 10.97 -0.61 -12.09
C ILE A 107 11.41 0.83 -11.82
N GLY A 108 10.50 1.65 -11.33
CA GLY A 108 10.81 2.98 -10.81
C GLY A 108 10.96 2.95 -9.29
N ARG A 109 11.95 3.68 -8.76
CA ARG A 109 12.20 3.81 -7.31
C ARG A 109 12.49 5.26 -6.94
N LEU A 110 11.90 5.72 -5.85
CA LEU A 110 12.13 7.03 -5.26
C LEU A 110 12.46 6.86 -3.77
N ASP A 111 13.63 7.35 -3.36
CA ASP A 111 14.06 7.34 -1.96
C ASP A 111 14.01 8.77 -1.38
N ILE A 112 13.43 8.89 -0.19
CA ILE A 112 13.22 10.16 0.51
C ILE A 112 13.63 10.00 1.96
N THR A 113 14.38 10.97 2.46
CA THR A 113 14.72 11.07 3.88
C THR A 113 13.97 12.25 4.48
N ILE A 114 13.19 12.00 5.53
CA ILE A 114 12.44 13.01 6.26
C ILE A 114 13.10 13.21 7.64
N PRO A 115 13.56 14.43 7.97
CA PRO A 115 14.16 14.73 9.27
C PRO A 115 13.25 14.50 10.46
N SER A 116 13.85 14.01 11.54
CA SER A 116 13.23 13.60 12.79
C SER A 116 12.43 12.31 12.69
N ALA A 117 12.89 11.28 13.40
CA ALA A 117 12.20 10.01 13.54
C ALA A 117 10.81 10.17 14.19
N SER A 118 10.60 11.24 14.97
CA SER A 118 9.30 11.59 15.56
C SER A 118 8.20 11.84 14.52
N LYS A 119 8.55 12.16 13.26
CA LYS A 119 7.60 12.34 12.15
C LYS A 119 7.08 11.00 11.60
N TYR A 120 7.65 9.86 11.99
CA TYR A 120 7.26 8.54 11.49
C TYR A 120 5.73 8.29 11.53
N PRO A 121 5.03 8.61 12.65
CA PRO A 121 3.59 8.44 12.72
C PRO A 121 2.78 9.37 11.81
N GLU A 122 3.31 10.55 11.48
CA GLU A 122 2.70 11.46 10.52
C GLU A 122 2.88 10.95 9.09
N VAL A 123 4.10 10.53 8.75
CA VAL A 123 4.46 10.03 7.42
C VAL A 123 3.54 8.87 7.01
N TYR A 124 3.52 7.75 7.74
CA TYR A 124 2.70 6.62 7.29
C TYR A 124 1.19 6.93 7.29
N ARG A 125 0.73 7.95 8.05
CA ARG A 125 -0.69 8.34 8.07
C ARG A 125 -1.08 9.18 6.87
N GLN A 126 -0.23 10.11 6.46
CA GLN A 126 -0.50 10.95 5.29
C GLN A 126 -0.35 10.13 4.00
N TYR A 127 0.60 9.21 3.96
CA TYR A 127 0.80 8.32 2.82
C TYR A 127 -0.30 7.25 2.71
N TRP A 128 -0.84 6.74 3.83
CA TRP A 128 -2.02 5.87 3.87
C TRP A 128 -3.29 6.68 4.22
N ASP A 129 -3.57 7.70 3.43
CA ASP A 129 -4.84 8.42 3.49
C ASP A 129 -5.68 8.14 2.25
N PHE A 130 -6.67 7.27 2.43
CA PHE A 130 -7.65 6.92 1.40
C PHE A 130 -9.05 7.48 1.69
N LYS A 131 -9.20 8.33 2.73
CA LYS A 131 -10.51 8.90 3.06
C LYS A 131 -11.01 9.76 1.92
N TYR A 132 -12.29 9.62 1.59
CA TYR A 132 -12.95 10.52 0.66
C TYR A 132 -13.11 11.89 1.33
N GLU A 133 -12.44 12.90 0.79
CA GLU A 133 -12.50 14.30 1.22
C GLU A 133 -12.64 15.21 0.00
N LYS A 134 -12.96 16.49 0.20
CA LYS A 134 -13.25 17.47 -0.86
C LYS A 134 -12.09 17.73 -1.83
N HIS A 135 -10.86 17.31 -1.50
CA HIS A 135 -9.65 17.50 -2.32
C HIS A 135 -8.97 16.16 -2.66
N PRO A 136 -9.62 15.28 -3.45
CA PRO A 136 -9.09 13.95 -3.78
C PRO A 136 -7.80 13.99 -4.60
N ASP A 137 -7.55 15.09 -5.34
CA ASP A 137 -6.39 15.23 -6.22
C ASP A 137 -5.06 15.36 -5.44
N GLU A 138 -5.12 15.73 -4.16
CA GLU A 138 -3.95 15.88 -3.31
C GLU A 138 -3.50 14.56 -2.66
N LYS A 139 -4.32 13.51 -2.75
CA LYS A 139 -4.03 12.21 -2.14
C LYS A 139 -3.18 11.34 -3.04
N ILE A 140 -2.30 10.57 -2.39
CA ILE A 140 -1.48 9.54 -3.03
C ILE A 140 -2.35 8.32 -3.35
N ILE A 141 -3.10 7.82 -2.37
CA ILE A 141 -3.98 6.66 -2.55
C ILE A 141 -5.30 7.13 -3.13
N GLN A 142 -5.53 6.75 -4.38
CA GLN A 142 -6.72 7.11 -5.15
C GLN A 142 -7.56 5.87 -5.48
N GLY A 143 -8.87 6.07 -5.57
CA GLY A 143 -9.87 5.06 -5.91
C GLY A 143 -11.11 5.19 -5.03
N ASN A 144 -12.23 4.67 -5.52
CA ASN A 144 -13.43 4.55 -4.72
C ASN A 144 -13.34 3.31 -3.84
N VAL A 145 -13.63 3.41 -2.54
CA VAL A 145 -13.64 2.24 -1.66
C VAL A 145 -14.90 1.44 -1.97
N VAL A 146 -14.74 0.16 -2.30
CA VAL A 146 -15.87 -0.75 -2.58
C VAL A 146 -15.94 -1.93 -1.62
N ARG A 147 -14.84 -2.21 -0.90
CA ARG A 147 -14.79 -3.21 0.17
C ARG A 147 -13.81 -2.74 1.24
N LEU A 148 -14.27 -2.70 2.49
CA LEU A 148 -13.46 -2.37 3.66
C LEU A 148 -13.42 -3.58 4.61
N TYR A 149 -12.27 -4.25 4.68
CA TYR A 149 -12.06 -5.33 5.65
C TYR A 149 -11.68 -4.78 7.02
N CYS A 150 -10.77 -3.80 7.01
CA CYS A 150 -10.45 -2.98 8.16
C CYS A 150 -9.72 -1.71 7.69
N LYS A 151 -9.38 -0.80 8.61
CA LYS A 151 -8.66 0.46 8.32
C LYS A 151 -7.32 0.30 7.57
N ASN A 152 -6.82 -0.93 7.42
CA ASN A 152 -5.56 -1.26 6.80
C ASN A 152 -5.69 -2.07 5.52
N TYR A 153 -6.88 -2.57 5.17
CA TYR A 153 -7.07 -3.52 4.07
C TYR A 153 -8.35 -3.17 3.33
N VAL A 154 -8.19 -2.74 2.08
CA VAL A 154 -9.25 -2.07 1.31
C VAL A 154 -9.19 -2.51 -0.15
N VAL A 155 -10.36 -2.72 -0.76
CA VAL A 155 -10.51 -2.86 -2.20
C VAL A 155 -10.95 -1.52 -2.77
N PHE A 156 -10.23 -1.08 -3.79
CA PHE A 156 -10.48 0.15 -4.51
C PHE A 156 -11.03 -0.15 -5.91
N GLU A 157 -12.12 0.49 -6.27
CA GLU A 157 -12.56 0.65 -7.65
C GLU A 157 -11.85 1.83 -8.30
N LYS A 158 -11.33 1.60 -9.50
CA LYS A 158 -10.69 2.59 -10.36
C LYS A 158 -11.21 2.40 -11.77
N HIS A 159 -10.88 3.35 -12.65
CA HIS A 159 -11.10 3.19 -14.09
C HIS A 159 -9.80 2.70 -14.74
N ASN A 160 -9.92 1.77 -15.68
CA ASN A 160 -8.80 1.33 -16.49
C ASN A 160 -8.21 2.56 -17.20
N PRO A 161 -6.88 2.79 -17.11
CA PRO A 161 -6.28 3.93 -17.78
C PRO A 161 -6.37 3.84 -19.31
N ASP A 162 -6.50 2.66 -19.92
CA ASP A 162 -6.53 2.48 -21.37
C ASP A 162 -7.69 3.26 -22.03
N PRO A 163 -7.41 4.24 -22.91
CA PRO A 163 -8.43 5.06 -23.57
C PRO A 163 -9.26 4.29 -24.58
N ASN A 164 -8.84 3.09 -24.99
CA ASN A 164 -9.58 2.26 -25.94
C ASN A 164 -10.89 1.74 -25.34
N TYR A 165 -11.02 1.71 -24.01
CA TYR A 165 -12.30 1.43 -23.36
C TYR A 165 -13.16 2.69 -23.31
N THR A 166 -14.23 2.73 -24.11
CA THR A 166 -15.28 3.75 -24.02
C THR A 166 -16.64 3.06 -23.84
N PRO A 167 -17.28 3.17 -22.65
CA PRO A 167 -16.81 3.86 -21.45
C PRO A 167 -15.59 3.16 -20.80
N LEU A 168 -14.85 3.90 -19.96
CA LEU A 168 -13.71 3.33 -19.23
C LEU A 168 -14.18 2.13 -18.39
N LYS A 169 -13.46 1.01 -18.49
CA LYS A 169 -13.78 -0.22 -17.75
C LYS A 169 -13.46 -0.03 -16.26
N LYS A 170 -14.38 -0.41 -15.38
CA LYS A 170 -14.11 -0.52 -13.93
C LYS A 170 -13.08 -1.62 -13.67
N VAL A 171 -12.10 -1.33 -12.84
CA VAL A 171 -11.07 -2.26 -12.39
C VAL A 171 -10.92 -2.17 -10.88
N TYR A 172 -10.56 -3.27 -10.25
CA TYR A 172 -10.47 -3.37 -8.80
C TYR A 172 -9.04 -3.67 -8.38
N ALA A 173 -8.54 -2.99 -7.36
CA ALA A 173 -7.18 -3.19 -6.86
C ALA A 173 -7.17 -3.19 -5.33
N LEU A 174 -6.31 -4.01 -4.75
CA LEU A 174 -6.13 -4.03 -3.29
C LEU A 174 -5.11 -2.99 -2.86
N GLY A 175 -5.43 -2.28 -1.80
CA GLY A 175 -4.46 -1.49 -1.05
C GLY A 175 -4.36 -2.00 0.38
N ALA A 176 -3.15 -1.94 0.92
CA ALA A 176 -2.89 -2.40 2.28
C ALA A 176 -1.93 -1.47 3.02
N ARG A 177 -2.07 -1.41 4.33
CA ARG A 177 -1.03 -0.93 5.24
C ARG A 177 -0.68 -2.01 6.25
N HIS A 178 0.56 -2.45 6.22
CA HIS A 178 1.10 -3.47 7.11
C HIS A 178 2.21 -2.89 7.97
N TRP A 179 2.19 -3.18 9.28
CA TRP A 179 3.28 -2.84 10.19
C TRP A 179 4.04 -4.10 10.59
N ASN A 180 5.35 -4.00 10.65
CA ASN A 180 6.22 -5.03 11.20
C ASN A 180 7.25 -4.40 12.15
N THR A 181 8.24 -5.17 12.60
CA THR A 181 9.29 -4.68 13.49
C THR A 181 10.26 -3.71 12.82
N GLU A 182 10.37 -3.73 11.50
CA GLU A 182 11.29 -2.90 10.72
C GLU A 182 10.65 -1.58 10.23
N GLY A 183 9.33 -1.49 10.23
CA GLY A 183 8.63 -0.30 9.77
C GLY A 183 7.19 -0.54 9.31
N THR A 184 6.75 0.29 8.37
CA THR A 184 5.43 0.22 7.74
C THR A 184 5.57 0.03 6.25
N VAL A 185 4.87 -0.95 5.70
CA VAL A 185 4.73 -1.17 4.26
C VAL A 185 3.32 -0.77 3.85
N ILE A 186 3.21 0.05 2.80
CA ILE A 186 1.95 0.43 2.18
C ILE A 186 1.92 -0.17 0.78
N LEU A 187 0.98 -1.08 0.52
CA LEU A 187 0.67 -1.54 -0.83
C LEU A 187 -0.32 -0.56 -1.46
N SER A 188 0.10 0.07 -2.56
CA SER A 188 -0.77 0.95 -3.34
C SER A 188 -1.70 0.14 -4.25
N PRO A 189 -2.90 0.65 -4.58
CA PRO A 189 -3.85 -0.04 -5.44
C PRO A 189 -3.45 0.10 -6.93
N SER A 190 -2.37 -0.57 -7.31
CA SER A 190 -1.84 -0.60 -8.68
C SER A 190 -1.98 -1.97 -9.36
N ARG A 191 -2.03 -3.05 -8.57
CA ARG A 191 -2.28 -4.39 -9.10
C ARG A 191 -3.78 -4.64 -9.24
N ILE A 192 -4.23 -4.82 -10.47
CA ILE A 192 -5.62 -5.08 -10.79
C ILE A 192 -5.94 -6.55 -10.49
N LEU A 193 -7.05 -6.78 -9.79
CA LEU A 193 -7.61 -8.10 -9.58
C LEU A 193 -8.14 -8.63 -10.92
N ASN A 194 -7.87 -9.89 -11.22
CA ASN A 194 -8.51 -10.58 -12.33
C ASN A 194 -9.99 -10.85 -12.01
N TYR A 195 -10.81 -9.81 -12.14
CA TYR A 195 -12.26 -9.82 -11.90
C TYR A 195 -12.94 -8.80 -12.82
N ASP A 196 -13.95 -9.25 -13.55
CA ASP A 196 -14.67 -8.46 -14.56
C ASP A 196 -16.11 -8.12 -14.17
N GLY A 197 -16.59 -8.60 -13.02
CA GLY A 197 -17.90 -8.28 -12.47
C GLY A 197 -17.92 -6.97 -11.67
N GLU A 198 -19.09 -6.63 -11.12
CA GLU A 198 -19.23 -5.49 -10.20
C GLU A 198 -19.11 -5.94 -8.74
N ILE A 199 -18.34 -5.19 -7.95
CA ILE A 199 -18.23 -5.43 -6.51
C ILE A 199 -19.35 -4.67 -5.81
N ASN A 200 -20.28 -5.42 -5.22
CA ASN A 200 -21.27 -4.92 -4.28
C ASN A 200 -21.21 -5.72 -2.97
N LYS A 201 -22.10 -5.41 -2.02
CA LYS A 201 -22.10 -6.06 -0.71
C LYS A 201 -22.25 -7.59 -0.78
N ASN A 202 -22.99 -8.11 -1.76
CA ASN A 202 -23.28 -9.52 -1.92
C ASN A 202 -22.27 -10.26 -2.81
N THR A 203 -21.31 -9.55 -3.41
CA THR A 203 -20.25 -10.16 -4.22
C THR A 203 -19.30 -10.94 -3.32
N GLU A 204 -19.12 -12.24 -3.59
CA GLU A 204 -18.14 -13.09 -2.91
C GLU A 204 -16.78 -12.95 -3.59
N LEU A 205 -15.76 -12.48 -2.86
CA LEU A 205 -14.42 -12.25 -3.43
C LEU A 205 -13.38 -13.28 -3.00
N LYS A 206 -13.74 -14.24 -2.14
CA LYS A 206 -12.82 -15.29 -1.66
C LYS A 206 -12.13 -16.01 -2.82
N GLU A 207 -12.92 -16.57 -3.74
CA GLU A 207 -12.40 -17.30 -4.90
C GLU A 207 -11.61 -16.37 -5.84
N VAL A 208 -12.01 -15.10 -5.94
CA VAL A 208 -11.26 -14.10 -6.72
C VAL A 208 -9.84 -14.01 -6.19
N TYR A 209 -9.64 -13.91 -4.88
CA TYR A 209 -8.30 -13.85 -4.27
C TYR A 209 -7.51 -15.15 -4.39
N GLU A 210 -8.16 -16.29 -4.19
CA GLU A 210 -7.52 -17.61 -4.26
C GLU A 210 -7.04 -17.95 -5.69
N ASN A 211 -7.74 -17.44 -6.71
CA ASN A 211 -7.44 -17.67 -8.11
C ASN A 211 -6.47 -16.64 -8.72
N GLN A 212 -6.02 -15.64 -7.95
CA GLN A 212 -5.03 -14.68 -8.46
C GLN A 212 -3.69 -15.37 -8.70
N LYS A 213 -2.91 -14.81 -9.65
CA LYS A 213 -1.57 -15.31 -9.95
C LYS A 213 -0.69 -15.27 -8.68
N PRO A 214 -0.10 -16.40 -8.27
CA PRO A 214 0.73 -16.48 -7.08
C PRO A 214 2.05 -15.74 -7.28
N ILE A 215 2.68 -15.35 -6.16
CA ILE A 215 4.02 -14.77 -6.11
C ILE A 215 4.95 -15.82 -5.52
N GLU A 216 6.11 -15.99 -6.15
CA GLU A 216 7.20 -16.83 -5.66
C GLU A 216 8.17 -15.99 -4.85
N LEU A 217 8.35 -16.32 -3.58
CA LEU A 217 9.15 -15.54 -2.63
C LEU A 217 10.49 -16.22 -2.28
N ASP A 218 10.74 -17.41 -2.81
CA ASP A 218 11.97 -18.19 -2.63
C ASP A 218 13.06 -17.86 -3.67
N ILE A 219 12.77 -16.96 -4.60
CA ILE A 219 13.70 -16.42 -5.62
C ILE A 219 13.99 -14.94 -5.38
N GLY A 220 14.96 -14.35 -6.09
CA GLY A 220 15.31 -12.93 -5.94
C GLY A 220 14.11 -12.00 -6.15
N PRO A 221 14.01 -10.85 -5.46
CA PRO A 221 12.82 -10.00 -5.51
C PRO A 221 12.52 -9.43 -6.91
N GLU A 222 13.55 -9.06 -7.66
CA GLU A 222 13.39 -8.60 -9.05
C GLU A 222 12.97 -9.74 -9.99
N GLU A 223 13.51 -10.94 -9.78
CA GLU A 223 13.11 -12.15 -10.51
C GLU A 223 11.66 -12.53 -10.22
N ALA A 224 11.26 -12.47 -8.95
CA ALA A 224 9.88 -12.66 -8.48
C ALA A 224 8.92 -11.65 -9.12
N LEU A 225 9.32 -10.38 -9.22
CA LEU A 225 8.55 -9.32 -9.85
C LEU A 225 8.40 -9.55 -11.37
N VAL A 226 9.47 -9.93 -12.07
CA VAL A 226 9.42 -10.27 -13.50
C VAL A 226 8.53 -11.48 -13.74
N LYS A 227 8.64 -12.52 -12.92
CA LYS A 227 7.81 -13.73 -13.00
C LYS A 227 6.35 -13.45 -12.69
N LEU A 228 6.09 -12.56 -11.73
CA LEU A 228 4.77 -12.02 -11.45
C LEU A 228 4.18 -11.35 -12.70
N GLY A 229 4.97 -10.57 -13.44
CA GLY A 229 4.59 -10.02 -14.75
C GLY A 229 3.31 -9.17 -14.67
N ASP A 230 3.24 -8.30 -13.66
CA ASP A 230 2.10 -7.47 -13.33
C ASP A 230 2.61 -6.20 -12.64
N ASN A 231 1.77 -5.16 -12.57
CA ASN A 231 2.11 -3.91 -11.90
C ASN A 231 2.22 -4.11 -10.39
N LEU A 232 3.15 -3.39 -9.76
CA LEU A 232 3.31 -3.36 -8.31
C LEU A 232 3.80 -1.99 -7.87
N SER A 233 3.11 -1.37 -6.93
CA SER A 233 3.59 -0.13 -6.33
C SER A 233 3.24 -0.02 -4.86
N GLY A 234 4.03 0.77 -4.14
CA GLY A 234 3.88 0.92 -2.71
C GLY A 234 5.06 1.59 -2.04
N PHE A 235 4.92 1.78 -0.73
CA PHE A 235 5.91 2.43 0.13
C PHE A 235 6.46 1.45 1.15
N VAL A 236 7.74 1.60 1.45
CA VAL A 236 8.39 1.03 2.63
C VAL A 236 8.92 2.20 3.45
N ILE A 237 8.39 2.35 4.66
CA ILE A 237 8.65 3.46 5.56
C ILE A 237 9.34 2.91 6.79
N LYS A 238 10.59 3.30 7.02
CA LYS A 238 11.39 2.85 8.15
C LYS A 238 11.77 4.02 9.04
N GLN A 239 11.72 3.79 10.35
CA GLN A 239 12.34 4.69 11.30
C GLN A 239 13.82 4.32 11.37
N GLY A 240 14.70 5.21 10.95
CA GLY A 240 16.14 4.97 10.97
C GLY A 240 16.74 5.18 12.35
N ASP A 241 17.90 4.56 12.60
CA ASP A 241 18.70 4.77 13.81
C ASP A 241 19.41 6.15 13.83
N ASP A 242 19.26 6.94 12.76
CA ASP A 242 19.86 8.25 12.50
C ASP A 242 18.92 9.43 12.84
N ASP A 243 17.86 9.18 13.61
CA ASP A 243 16.78 10.15 13.88
C ASP A 243 16.11 10.67 12.59
N GLN A 244 16.00 9.82 11.56
CA GLN A 244 15.29 10.12 10.33
C GLN A 244 14.16 9.12 10.07
N VAL A 245 13.27 9.50 9.15
CA VAL A 245 12.32 8.57 8.54
C VAL A 245 12.72 8.36 7.09
N HIS A 246 13.01 7.12 6.73
CA HIS A 246 13.35 6.71 5.37
C HIS A 246 12.11 6.20 4.68
N VAL A 247 11.78 6.78 3.53
CA VAL A 247 10.64 6.40 2.69
C VAL A 247 11.17 5.95 1.34
N THR A 248 10.98 4.68 1.03
CA THR A 248 11.24 4.12 -0.30
C THR A 248 9.90 3.86 -0.98
N TYR A 249 9.68 4.51 -2.12
CA TYR A 249 8.53 4.27 -2.97
C TYR A 249 8.96 3.52 -4.22
N ILE A 250 8.29 2.40 -4.50
CA ILE A 250 8.52 1.57 -5.68
C ILE A 250 7.27 1.63 -6.56
N ASN A 251 7.47 1.77 -7.87
CA ASN A 251 6.41 1.67 -8.87
C ASN A 251 6.93 0.95 -10.11
N ALA A 252 6.60 -0.34 -10.16
CA ALA A 252 6.92 -1.25 -11.23
C ALA A 252 5.76 -1.38 -12.21
N ILE A 253 6.05 -1.16 -13.49
CA ILE A 253 5.09 -1.21 -14.59
C ILE A 253 5.47 -2.34 -15.52
N TYR A 254 4.52 -3.25 -15.76
CA TYR A 254 4.67 -4.35 -16.68
C TYR A 254 4.13 -3.98 -18.06
N ASP A 255 4.98 -4.12 -19.09
CA ASP A 255 4.58 -3.96 -20.48
C ASP A 255 4.03 -5.29 -21.03
N ALA A 256 2.70 -5.41 -21.01
CA ALA A 256 1.99 -6.56 -21.57
C ALA A 256 1.85 -6.51 -23.11
N GLY A 257 2.52 -5.56 -23.79
CA GLY A 257 2.37 -5.30 -25.22
C GLY A 257 1.29 -4.27 -25.55
N ASN A 258 0.61 -3.70 -24.54
CA ASN A 258 -0.31 -2.57 -24.70
C ASN A 258 0.42 -1.24 -24.47
N SER A 259 1.07 -0.73 -25.53
CA SER A 259 1.91 0.46 -25.44
C SER A 259 1.17 1.71 -24.93
N THR A 260 -0.12 1.84 -25.21
CA THR A 260 -0.94 2.96 -24.74
C THR A 260 -1.17 2.92 -23.23
N GLU A 261 -1.51 1.75 -22.70
CA GLU A 261 -1.68 1.53 -21.27
C GLU A 261 -0.35 1.74 -20.53
N THR A 262 0.74 1.15 -21.03
CA THR A 262 2.09 1.32 -20.49
C THR A 262 2.49 2.80 -20.44
N ALA A 263 2.28 3.56 -21.53
CA ALA A 263 2.59 4.98 -21.57
C ALA A 263 1.75 5.81 -20.57
N LYS A 264 0.50 5.42 -20.32
CA LYS A 264 -0.35 6.07 -19.31
C LYS A 264 0.09 5.73 -17.90
N ASN A 265 0.47 4.48 -17.61
CA ASN A 265 1.00 4.08 -16.32
C ASN A 265 2.30 4.85 -16.02
N ILE A 266 3.19 5.05 -17.00
CA ILE A 266 4.41 5.85 -16.84
C ILE A 266 4.07 7.31 -16.50
N LYS A 267 3.13 7.93 -17.25
CA LYS A 267 2.67 9.30 -16.95
C LYS A 267 2.06 9.42 -15.55
N GLN A 268 1.29 8.42 -15.13
CA GLN A 268 0.71 8.37 -13.80
C GLN A 268 1.80 8.25 -12.72
N ARG A 269 2.81 7.41 -12.94
CA ARG A 269 3.98 7.28 -12.05
C ARG A 269 4.71 8.61 -11.88
N ASP A 270 4.96 9.34 -12.97
CA ASP A 270 5.58 10.67 -12.91
C ASP A 270 4.74 11.68 -12.11
N HIS A 271 3.42 11.61 -12.22
CA HIS A 271 2.51 12.45 -11.44
C HIS A 271 2.51 12.05 -9.96
N GLU A 272 2.57 10.75 -9.65
CA GLU A 272 2.65 10.22 -8.29
C GLU A 272 3.96 10.66 -7.60
N TYR A 273 5.10 10.62 -8.29
CA TYR A 273 6.37 11.16 -7.75
C TYR A 273 6.23 12.61 -7.31
N LYS A 274 5.61 13.47 -8.14
CA LYS A 274 5.39 14.89 -7.79
C LYS A 274 4.51 15.05 -6.55
N LYS A 275 3.45 14.25 -6.39
CA LYS A 275 2.59 14.28 -5.20
C LYS A 275 3.34 13.83 -3.95
N ILE A 276 4.08 12.73 -4.07
CA ILE A 276 4.89 12.17 -2.99
C ILE A 276 5.91 13.20 -2.49
N LEU A 277 6.66 13.82 -3.42
CA LEU A 277 7.64 14.83 -3.08
C LEU A 277 7.01 16.08 -2.45
N LYS A 278 5.88 16.55 -2.98
CA LYS A 278 5.12 17.67 -2.39
C LYS A 278 4.66 17.35 -0.97
N LEU A 279 4.19 16.12 -0.73
CA LEU A 279 3.77 15.67 0.60
C LEU A 279 4.94 15.58 1.57
N ALA A 280 6.07 15.02 1.13
CA ALA A 280 7.30 14.98 1.92
C ALA A 280 7.74 16.39 2.31
N GLN A 281 7.79 17.34 1.37
CA GLN A 281 8.12 18.73 1.63
C GLN A 281 7.16 19.38 2.63
N HIS A 282 5.86 19.10 2.53
CA HIS A 282 4.88 19.61 3.48
C HIS A 282 5.15 19.09 4.91
N ILE A 283 5.40 17.79 5.06
CA ILE A 283 5.75 17.17 6.36
C ILE A 283 7.06 17.75 6.91
N ILE A 284 8.05 17.98 6.04
CA ILE A 284 9.33 18.59 6.43
C ILE A 284 9.10 20.04 6.90
N SER A 285 8.33 20.82 6.16
CA SER A 285 8.11 22.25 6.40
C SER A 285 7.21 22.55 7.61
N ASN A 286 6.41 21.59 8.08
CA ASN A 286 5.52 21.76 9.23
C ASN A 286 6.27 21.76 10.59
N GLU A 287 7.56 22.10 10.61
CA GLU A 287 8.36 22.28 11.82
C GLU A 287 7.84 23.46 12.65
N CYS A 288 7.07 23.12 13.71
CA CYS A 288 6.80 23.89 14.91
C CYS A 288 6.80 25.44 14.81
N GLN A 289 5.60 26.02 14.65
CA GLN A 289 5.24 27.22 15.42
C GLN A 289 5.08 26.84 16.91
N CYS A 290 6.20 26.54 17.56
CA CYS A 290 6.27 26.44 19.03
C CYS A 290 7.61 27.03 19.49
N SER A 291 7.76 28.34 19.28
CA SER A 291 8.51 29.20 20.21
C SER A 291 8.02 30.64 20.08
N LYS A 292 7.22 31.09 21.03
CA LYS A 292 7.36 32.35 21.77
C LYS A 292 6.34 32.37 22.90
#